data_AF-A0A7Y8BT82-F1
#
_entry.id   AF-A0A7Y8BT82-F1
#
_cell.length_a   1.000
_cell.length_b   1.000
_cell.length_c   1.000
_cell.angle_alpha   90.00
_cell.angle_beta   90.00
_cell.angle_gamma   90.00
#
_symmetry.space_group_name_H-M   'P 1'
#
loop_
_entity.id
_entity.type
_entity.pdbx_description
1 polymer ?
#
loop_
_entity_poly.entity_id
_entity_poly.type
_entity_poly.pdbx_seq_one_letter_code
_entity_poly.pdbx_strand_id
1 'polypeptide(L)'
;MDQWKEEQLRLLGSAQEEQELFELLPGLVRQLGYPYYRYIRLNPGASPWIKNNYPEEWNQYYQDHNLYVIDPVLTRARHSHMPVLWSPEIFAKDPAFWTQKQSFGMRHGWSQTVQHVQGPQSILCVARPKGEIDRREFYQKAGHILWLCNVLHSAAIRDLSSTPTYLLSPREVEVLKWSGEGKTAPEIARLLELNVRTVNFHIANAITKTGTTNKVAAMVAAIQSGAL
;
A
#
# COMPACT_ATOMS: atom_id res chain seq x y z
N MET A 1 13.39 26.18 10.11
CA MET A 1 13.57 24.89 9.44
C MET A 1 14.01 23.93 10.52
N ASP A 2 13.07 23.23 11.14
CA ASP A 2 13.43 22.15 12.06
C ASP A 2 14.08 21.06 11.22
N GLN A 3 15.41 20.99 11.30
CA GLN A 3 16.18 19.94 10.66
C GLN A 3 15.75 18.62 11.29
N TRP A 4 14.96 17.84 10.56
CA TRP A 4 14.91 16.42 10.78
C TRP A 4 16.35 15.91 10.65
N LYS A 5 16.93 15.51 11.78
CA LYS A 5 18.36 15.28 11.87
C LYS A 5 18.71 14.06 11.02
N GLU A 6 19.85 14.07 10.33
CA GLU A 6 20.40 12.87 9.65
C GLU A 6 20.38 11.64 10.57
N GLU A 7 20.53 11.86 11.87
CA GLU A 7 20.43 10.85 12.93
C GLU A 7 19.07 10.14 12.98
N GLN A 8 17.95 10.84 12.75
CA GLN A 8 16.62 10.23 12.69
C GLN A 8 16.45 9.41 11.42
N LEU A 9 16.99 9.90 10.31
CA LEU A 9 17.03 9.14 9.06
C LEU A 9 17.88 7.87 9.21
N ARG A 10 19.00 7.94 9.93
CA ARG A 10 19.85 6.78 10.25
C ARG A 10 19.15 5.81 11.19
N LEU A 11 18.55 6.27 12.28
CA LEU A 11 17.82 5.43 13.25
C LEU A 11 16.70 4.64 12.58
N LEU A 12 15.91 5.30 11.75
CA LEU A 12 14.80 4.68 11.02
C LEU A 12 15.29 3.79 9.85
N GLY A 13 16.43 4.12 9.24
CA GLY A 13 17.09 3.25 8.25
C GLY A 13 17.80 2.04 8.85
N SER A 14 18.18 2.09 10.13
CA SER A 14 18.81 0.98 10.85
C SER A 14 17.82 0.03 11.52
N ALA A 15 16.60 0.51 11.82
CA ALA A 15 15.55 -0.31 12.41
C ALA A 15 15.27 -1.51 11.52
N GLN A 16 15.44 -2.71 12.09
CA GLN A 16 15.24 -3.96 11.36
C GLN A 16 13.82 -4.48 11.51
N GLU A 17 13.13 -4.08 12.58
CA GLU A 17 11.82 -4.61 12.95
C GLU A 17 10.71 -3.56 12.89
N GLU A 18 9.52 -3.99 12.48
CA GLU A 18 8.32 -3.16 12.41
C GLU A 18 7.95 -2.56 13.78
N GLN A 19 8.20 -3.30 14.87
CA GLN A 19 7.89 -2.88 16.24
C GLN A 19 8.73 -1.67 16.68
N GLU A 20 10.04 -1.67 16.41
CA GLU A 20 10.95 -0.55 16.73
C GLU A 20 10.50 0.74 16.03
N LEU A 21 10.06 0.64 14.77
CA LEU A 21 9.56 1.78 14.02
C LEU A 21 8.30 2.37 14.65
N PHE A 22 7.39 1.54 15.18
CA PHE A 22 6.19 2.01 15.86
C PHE A 22 6.46 2.63 17.22
N GLU A 23 7.57 2.31 17.88
CA GLU A 23 7.99 2.98 19.11
C GLU A 23 8.53 4.38 18.85
N LEU A 24 9.23 4.58 17.72
CA LEU A 24 9.77 5.88 17.32
C LEU A 24 8.71 6.81 16.68
N LEU A 25 7.75 6.23 15.95
CA LEU A 25 6.76 6.97 15.15
C LEU A 25 6.03 8.10 15.91
N PRO A 26 5.50 7.90 17.15
CA PRO A 26 4.79 8.94 17.87
C PRO A 26 5.65 10.20 18.12
N GLY A 27 6.95 10.03 18.39
CA GLY A 27 7.87 11.15 18.59
C GLY A 27 8.11 11.92 17.30
N LEU A 28 8.29 11.21 16.20
CA LEU A 28 8.56 11.77 14.87
C LEU A 28 7.38 12.58 14.33
N VAL A 29 6.16 12.04 14.40
CA VAL A 29 4.96 12.76 13.95
C VAL A 29 4.66 13.98 14.83
N ARG A 30 4.94 13.89 16.16
CA ARG A 30 4.81 15.04 17.07
C ARG A 30 5.78 16.17 16.75
N GLN A 31 7.02 15.85 16.42
CA GLN A 31 8.00 16.86 15.97
C GLN A 31 7.56 17.54 14.66
N LEU A 32 6.83 16.83 13.81
CA LEU A 32 6.19 17.40 12.63
C LEU A 32 4.89 18.18 12.94
N GLY A 33 4.51 18.32 14.22
CA GLY A 33 3.35 19.08 14.65
C GLY A 33 2.03 18.30 14.63
N TYR A 34 2.09 16.97 14.57
CA TYR A 34 0.92 16.09 14.54
C TYR A 34 0.90 15.17 15.77
N PRO A 35 0.07 15.47 16.78
CA PRO A 35 -0.03 14.63 17.97
C PRO A 35 -0.71 13.28 17.70
N TYR A 36 -1.51 13.18 16.65
CA TYR A 36 -2.22 11.96 16.27
C TYR A 36 -1.66 11.35 14.99
N TYR A 37 -1.55 10.03 14.96
CA TYR A 37 -1.25 9.25 13.77
C TYR A 37 -2.12 7.99 13.70
N ARG A 38 -2.32 7.48 12.49
CA ARG A 38 -2.85 6.14 12.22
C ARG A 38 -2.11 5.53 11.05
N TYR A 39 -1.48 4.39 11.27
CA TYR A 39 -0.93 3.54 10.23
C TYR A 39 -1.90 2.40 9.92
N ILE A 40 -2.07 2.10 8.64
CA ILE A 40 -2.99 1.08 8.14
C ILE A 40 -2.26 0.24 7.11
N ARG A 41 -2.36 -1.08 7.25
CA ARG A 41 -1.97 -2.05 6.22
C ARG A 41 -3.22 -2.71 5.65
N LEU A 42 -3.42 -2.54 4.34
CA LEU A 42 -4.48 -3.15 3.56
C LEU A 42 -3.91 -4.33 2.78
N ASN A 43 -4.39 -5.53 3.12
CA ASN A 43 -4.06 -6.75 2.40
C ASN A 43 -5.24 -7.13 1.49
N PRO A 44 -5.01 -7.53 0.24
CA PRO A 44 -6.09 -7.99 -0.65
C PRO A 44 -6.92 -9.09 0.00
N GLY A 45 -8.24 -8.91 0.06
CA GLY A 45 -9.18 -9.91 0.61
C GLY A 45 -9.20 -10.03 2.14
N ALA A 46 -8.49 -9.19 2.89
CA ALA A 46 -8.48 -9.21 4.35
C ALA A 46 -8.92 -7.87 4.96
N SER A 47 -9.35 -7.91 6.22
CA SER A 47 -9.64 -6.71 7.00
C SER A 47 -8.39 -5.85 7.21
N PRO A 48 -8.52 -4.52 7.27
CA PRO A 48 -7.39 -3.62 7.52
C PRO A 48 -6.72 -3.92 8.86
N TRP A 49 -5.39 -4.02 8.87
CA TRP A 49 -4.61 -4.00 10.10
C TRP A 49 -4.28 -2.55 10.45
N ILE A 50 -4.53 -2.12 11.68
CA ILE A 50 -4.44 -0.72 12.10
C ILE A 50 -3.60 -0.60 13.37
N LYS A 51 -2.65 0.34 13.38
CA LYS A 51 -1.91 0.80 14.56
C LYS A 51 -1.99 2.31 14.66
N ASN A 52 -2.40 2.85 15.81
CA ASN A 52 -2.62 4.27 15.98
C ASN A 52 -2.47 4.72 17.44
N ASN A 53 -2.55 6.03 17.66
CA ASN A 53 -2.65 6.65 19.00
C ASN A 53 -3.89 7.55 19.13
N TYR A 54 -4.95 7.22 18.40
CA TYR A 54 -6.23 7.90 18.53
C TYR A 54 -6.88 7.59 19.89
N PRO A 55 -7.85 8.40 20.36
CA PRO A 55 -8.59 8.10 21.58
C PRO A 55 -9.23 6.70 21.52
N GLU A 56 -9.20 5.99 22.64
CA GLU A 56 -9.67 4.61 22.71
C GLU A 56 -11.16 4.50 22.39
N GLU A 57 -11.94 5.50 22.82
CA GLU A 57 -13.37 5.60 22.53
C GLU A 57 -13.65 5.71 21.03
N TRP A 58 -12.77 6.39 20.28
CA TRP A 58 -12.87 6.43 18.82
C TRP A 58 -12.50 5.08 18.20
N ASN A 59 -11.46 4.41 18.70
CA ASN A 59 -11.05 3.10 18.20
C ASN A 59 -12.17 2.05 18.40
N GLN A 60 -12.76 2.01 19.59
CA GLN A 60 -13.88 1.14 19.92
C GLN A 60 -15.09 1.43 19.02
N TYR A 61 -15.48 2.70 18.90
CA TYR A 61 -16.59 3.11 18.03
C TYR A 61 -16.34 2.72 16.55
N TYR A 62 -15.11 2.92 16.06
CA TYR A 62 -14.72 2.59 14.69
C TYR A 62 -14.81 1.09 14.40
N GLN A 63 -14.43 0.26 15.38
CA GLN A 63 -14.51 -1.19 15.31
C GLN A 63 -15.96 -1.70 15.38
N ASP A 64 -16.72 -1.26 16.39
CA ASP A 64 -18.10 -1.74 16.64
C ASP A 64 -19.03 -1.46 15.46
N HIS A 65 -18.81 -0.36 14.76
CA HIS A 65 -19.64 0.07 13.63
C HIS A 65 -19.04 -0.33 12.27
N ASN A 66 -17.94 -1.10 12.24
CA ASN A 66 -17.23 -1.51 11.02
C ASN A 66 -16.94 -0.33 10.06
N LEU A 67 -16.53 0.82 10.61
CA LEU A 67 -16.43 2.06 9.84
C LEU A 67 -15.36 2.00 8.74
N TYR A 68 -14.46 1.02 8.76
CA TYR A 68 -13.50 0.78 7.67
C TYR A 68 -14.16 0.52 6.31
N VAL A 69 -15.41 0.06 6.29
CA VAL A 69 -16.16 -0.17 5.03
C VAL A 69 -16.48 1.16 4.35
N ILE A 70 -16.82 2.19 5.14
CA ILE A 70 -17.25 3.50 4.64
C ILE A 70 -16.17 4.58 4.77
N ASP A 71 -15.02 4.30 5.41
CA ASP A 71 -13.95 5.27 5.65
C ASP A 71 -13.47 5.88 4.32
N PRO A 72 -13.69 7.19 4.09
CA PRO A 72 -13.34 7.82 2.82
C PRO A 72 -11.83 7.85 2.56
N VAL A 73 -11.00 7.81 3.61
CA VAL A 73 -9.54 7.69 3.47
C VAL A 73 -9.19 6.35 2.84
N LEU A 74 -9.81 5.26 3.31
CA LEU A 74 -9.56 3.92 2.76
C LEU A 74 -10.11 3.80 1.34
N THR A 75 -11.32 4.33 1.12
CA THR A 75 -11.93 4.36 -0.21
C THR A 75 -11.03 5.08 -1.21
N ARG A 76 -10.48 6.24 -0.85
CA ARG A 76 -9.60 7.00 -1.74
C ARG A 76 -8.25 6.32 -1.97
N ALA A 77 -7.66 5.73 -0.93
CA ALA A 77 -6.37 5.04 -1.06
C ALA A 77 -6.43 3.89 -2.08
N ARG A 78 -7.56 3.18 -2.19
CA ARG A 78 -7.78 2.14 -3.22
C ARG A 78 -7.70 2.65 -4.66
N HIS A 79 -7.89 3.96 -4.88
CA HIS A 79 -7.94 4.56 -6.21
C HIS A 79 -6.79 5.55 -6.48
N SER A 80 -6.01 5.94 -5.47
CA SER A 80 -4.96 6.94 -5.62
C SER A 80 -3.85 6.80 -4.57
N HIS A 81 -2.61 6.98 -5.02
CA HIS A 81 -1.42 7.08 -4.16
C HIS A 81 -1.06 8.52 -3.79
N MET A 82 -1.80 9.50 -4.30
CA MET A 82 -1.54 10.90 -4.01
C MET A 82 -1.92 11.22 -2.57
N PRO A 83 -1.10 12.00 -1.84
CA PRO A 83 -1.47 12.50 -0.52
C PRO A 83 -2.79 13.27 -0.55
N VAL A 84 -3.55 13.15 0.53
CA VAL A 84 -4.91 13.69 0.63
C VAL A 84 -5.04 14.51 1.90
N LEU A 85 -5.11 15.83 1.76
CA LEU A 85 -5.53 16.73 2.82
C LEU A 85 -6.99 16.46 3.19
N TRP A 86 -7.27 16.36 4.48
CA TRP A 86 -8.63 16.15 4.97
C TRP A 86 -9.44 17.44 4.86
N SER A 87 -10.60 17.32 4.23
CA SER A 87 -11.52 18.42 3.99
C SER A 87 -12.96 17.90 3.93
N PRO A 88 -13.98 18.76 4.10
CA PRO A 88 -15.38 18.33 4.01
C PRO A 88 -15.71 17.57 2.71
N GLU A 89 -15.06 17.93 1.60
CA GLU A 89 -15.31 17.32 0.28
C GLU A 89 -14.94 15.83 0.26
N ILE A 90 -13.84 15.42 0.92
CA ILE A 90 -13.46 14.00 0.95
C ILE A 90 -14.42 13.17 1.82
N PHE A 91 -15.11 13.80 2.76
CA PHE A 91 -16.09 13.15 3.64
C PHE A 91 -17.54 13.41 3.24
N ALA A 92 -17.80 13.98 2.05
CA ALA A 92 -19.13 14.38 1.62
C ALA A 92 -20.16 13.23 1.58
N LYS A 93 -19.69 11.99 1.35
CA LYS A 93 -20.55 10.80 1.37
C LYS A 93 -21.05 10.45 2.77
N ASP A 94 -20.24 10.73 3.80
CA ASP A 94 -20.53 10.38 5.19
C ASP A 94 -20.17 11.55 6.14
N PRO A 95 -20.93 12.67 6.12
CA PRO A 95 -20.61 13.84 6.96
C PRO A 95 -20.67 13.56 8.47
N ALA A 96 -21.47 12.57 8.88
CA ALA A 96 -21.55 12.12 10.27
C ALA A 96 -20.24 11.48 10.75
N PHE A 97 -19.60 10.65 9.90
CA PHE A 97 -18.27 10.09 10.18
C PHE A 97 -17.25 11.21 10.43
N TRP A 98 -17.29 12.26 9.62
CA TRP A 98 -16.38 13.39 9.75
C TRP A 98 -16.61 14.17 11.04
N THR A 99 -17.86 14.53 11.32
CA THR A 99 -18.25 15.23 12.55
C THR A 99 -17.81 14.46 13.79
N GLN A 100 -18.03 13.14 13.81
CA GLN A 100 -17.61 12.28 14.92
C GLN A 100 -16.10 12.22 15.04
N LYS A 101 -15.36 12.03 13.94
CA LYS A 101 -13.89 12.04 13.98
C LYS A 101 -13.33 13.38 14.50
N GLN A 102 -13.96 14.48 14.13
CA GLN A 102 -13.60 15.82 14.60
C GLN A 102 -13.87 16.03 16.10
N SER A 103 -14.93 15.45 16.66
CA SER A 103 -15.26 15.57 18.08
C SER A 103 -14.18 14.94 18.98
N PHE A 104 -13.49 13.91 18.49
CA PHE A 104 -12.32 13.29 19.13
C PHE A 104 -10.99 14.01 18.83
N GLY A 105 -11.02 15.20 18.22
CA GLY A 105 -9.83 16.04 18.02
C GLY A 105 -9.00 15.71 16.77
N MET A 106 -9.42 14.76 15.92
CA MET A 106 -8.77 14.48 14.63
C MET A 106 -9.35 15.39 13.54
N ARG A 107 -9.08 16.70 13.65
CA ARG A 107 -9.77 17.73 12.85
C ARG A 107 -9.02 18.18 11.60
N HIS A 108 -7.71 18.34 11.69
CA HIS A 108 -6.87 18.78 10.58
C HIS A 108 -5.80 17.73 10.36
N GLY A 109 -5.76 17.13 9.18
CA GLY A 109 -4.85 16.03 8.92
C GLY A 109 -4.71 15.75 7.43
N TRP A 110 -3.86 14.77 7.13
CA TRP A 110 -3.82 14.19 5.80
C TRP A 110 -3.55 12.70 5.87
N SER A 111 -3.75 12.04 4.75
CA SER A 111 -3.40 10.64 4.53
C SER A 111 -2.39 10.53 3.40
N GLN A 112 -1.27 9.86 3.66
CA GLN A 112 -0.30 9.46 2.66
C GLN A 112 -0.43 7.97 2.39
N THR A 113 -0.40 7.59 1.13
CA THR A 113 -0.55 6.20 0.69
C THR A 113 0.73 5.74 -0.02
N VAL A 114 1.16 4.51 0.25
CA VAL A 114 2.26 3.82 -0.43
C VAL A 114 1.79 2.42 -0.80
N GLN A 115 2.15 1.95 -1.98
CA GLN A 115 1.84 0.60 -2.44
C GLN A 115 3.01 0.05 -3.26
N HIS A 116 3.35 -1.22 -3.04
CA HIS A 116 4.23 -1.98 -3.92
C HIS A 116 3.43 -2.64 -5.05
N VAL A 117 4.06 -2.88 -6.21
CA VAL A 117 3.44 -3.52 -7.39
C VAL A 117 2.65 -4.75 -6.95
N GLN A 118 1.32 -4.71 -7.17
CA GLN A 118 0.35 -5.76 -6.82
C GLN A 118 0.50 -6.38 -5.41
N GLY A 119 0.83 -5.57 -4.41
CA GLY A 119 1.02 -6.01 -3.02
C GLY A 119 0.13 -5.30 -2.00
N PRO A 120 0.42 -5.50 -0.71
CA PRO A 120 -0.19 -4.73 0.37
C PRO A 120 -0.08 -3.23 0.12
N GLN A 121 -1.09 -2.49 0.57
CA GLN A 121 -1.08 -1.04 0.55
C GLN A 121 -0.95 -0.51 1.98
N SER A 122 -0.05 0.45 2.19
CA SER A 122 0.14 1.09 3.48
C SER A 122 -0.33 2.54 3.43
N ILE A 123 -0.99 2.98 4.50
CA ILE A 123 -1.50 4.35 4.63
C ILE A 123 -1.02 4.91 5.97
N LEU A 124 -0.37 6.07 5.94
CA LEU A 124 -0.03 6.84 7.12
C LEU A 124 -0.88 8.12 7.17
N CYS A 125 -1.74 8.18 8.17
CA CYS A 125 -2.52 9.35 8.52
C CYS A 125 -1.81 10.14 9.63
N VAL A 126 -1.78 11.46 9.52
CA VAL A 126 -1.36 12.37 10.61
C VAL A 126 -2.42 13.44 10.83
N ALA A 127 -2.65 13.81 12.09
CA ALA A 127 -3.69 14.77 12.44
C ALA A 127 -3.39 15.58 13.69
N ARG A 128 -4.07 16.73 13.79
CA ARG A 128 -4.05 17.64 14.94
C ARG A 128 -5.43 18.25 15.20
N PRO A 129 -5.71 18.69 16.44
CA PRO A 129 -7.01 19.26 16.80
C PRO A 129 -7.20 20.71 16.38
N LYS A 130 -6.12 21.47 16.17
CA LYS A 130 -6.16 22.90 15.86
C LYS A 130 -5.10 23.26 14.83
N GLY A 131 -5.36 24.33 14.08
CA GLY A 131 -4.49 24.83 13.01
C GLY A 131 -4.75 24.08 11.71
N GLU A 132 -5.32 24.76 10.72
CA GLU A 132 -5.47 24.19 9.39
C GLU A 132 -4.09 23.94 8.76
N ILE A 133 -3.99 22.90 7.93
CA ILE A 133 -2.76 22.59 7.22
C ILE A 133 -2.82 23.34 5.89
N ASP A 134 -2.08 24.45 5.79
CA ASP A 134 -1.99 25.18 4.54
C ASP A 134 -1.08 24.45 3.52
N ARG A 135 -1.11 24.92 2.27
CA ARG A 135 -0.30 24.32 1.20
C ARG A 135 1.21 24.42 1.46
N ARG A 136 1.66 25.50 2.11
CA ARG A 136 3.08 25.73 2.39
C ARG A 136 3.59 24.72 3.41
N GLU A 137 2.89 24.56 4.53
CA GLU A 137 3.15 23.53 5.53
C GLU A 137 3.10 22.14 4.88
N PHE A 138 2.11 21.90 4.01
CA PHE A 138 1.99 20.66 3.28
C PHE A 138 3.24 20.32 2.47
N TYR A 139 3.68 21.21 1.60
CA TYR A 139 4.89 20.97 0.80
C TYR A 139 6.15 20.84 1.66
N GLN A 140 6.24 21.55 2.78
CA GLN A 140 7.37 21.45 3.71
C GLN A 140 7.44 20.08 4.43
N LYS A 141 6.30 19.46 4.74
CA LYS A 141 6.23 18.24 5.55
C LYS A 141 5.92 16.97 4.75
N ALA A 142 5.46 17.10 3.50
CA ALA A 142 5.05 15.96 2.67
C ALA A 142 6.17 14.93 2.48
N GLY A 143 7.40 15.37 2.20
CA GLY A 143 8.55 14.47 2.05
C GLY A 143 8.82 13.63 3.30
N HIS A 144 8.74 14.24 4.48
CA HIS A 144 8.94 13.56 5.75
C HIS A 144 7.87 12.49 5.99
N ILE A 145 6.58 12.82 5.80
CA ILE A 145 5.48 11.86 6.00
C ILE A 145 5.50 10.75 4.94
N LEU A 146 5.81 11.08 3.68
CA LEU A 146 6.01 10.09 2.63
C LEU A 146 7.13 9.12 2.98
N TRP A 147 8.24 9.63 3.48
CA TRP A 147 9.37 8.79 3.85
C TRP A 147 9.04 7.89 5.06
N LEU A 148 8.40 8.43 6.12
CA LEU A 148 7.89 7.59 7.23
C LEU A 148 6.97 6.48 6.75
N CYS A 149 6.02 6.82 5.85
CA CYS A 149 5.10 5.85 5.31
C CYS A 149 5.81 4.75 4.50
N ASN A 150 6.84 5.12 3.73
CA ASN A 150 7.66 4.16 2.97
C ASN A 150 8.48 3.26 3.88
N VAL A 151 9.17 3.79 4.90
CA VAL A 151 9.96 2.99 5.84
C VAL A 151 9.08 1.98 6.57
N LEU A 152 7.94 2.42 7.09
CA LEU A 152 6.95 1.53 7.71
C LEU A 152 6.43 0.48 6.72
N HIS A 153 6.12 0.88 5.49
CA HIS A 153 5.68 -0.04 4.45
C HIS A 153 6.74 -1.12 4.16
N SER A 154 8.00 -0.72 3.94
CA SER A 154 9.11 -1.63 3.67
C SER A 154 9.35 -2.62 4.80
N ALA A 155 9.24 -2.21 6.06
CA ALA A 155 9.31 -3.14 7.19
C ALA A 155 8.10 -4.10 7.22
N ALA A 156 6.89 -3.55 7.04
CA ALA A 156 5.64 -4.33 7.10
C ALA A 156 5.49 -5.36 5.98
N ILE A 157 6.17 -5.19 4.85
CA ILE A 157 6.18 -6.16 3.74
C ILE A 157 7.45 -7.02 3.70
N ARG A 158 8.43 -6.79 4.58
CA ARG A 158 9.71 -7.51 4.55
C ARG A 158 9.50 -9.02 4.59
N ASP A 159 8.68 -9.51 5.52
CA ASP A 159 8.39 -10.94 5.65
C ASP A 159 7.34 -11.44 4.64
N LEU A 160 6.56 -10.54 4.04
CA LEU A 160 5.65 -10.85 2.94
C LEU A 160 6.39 -10.90 1.58
N SER A 161 7.61 -10.36 1.52
CA SER A 161 8.41 -10.19 0.30
C SER A 161 9.26 -11.40 -0.06
N SER A 162 8.96 -12.59 0.47
CA SER A 162 9.32 -13.83 -0.20
C SER A 162 8.42 -14.06 -1.43
N THR A 163 8.23 -13.04 -2.28
CA THR A 163 7.62 -13.24 -3.58
C THR A 163 8.54 -14.19 -4.34
N PRO A 164 8.09 -15.41 -4.64
CA PRO A 164 8.95 -16.40 -5.29
C PRO A 164 9.45 -15.83 -6.61
N THR A 165 10.76 -15.71 -6.76
CA THR A 165 11.36 -15.28 -8.03
C THR A 165 11.30 -16.46 -8.99
N TYR A 166 10.36 -16.40 -9.95
CA TYR A 166 10.25 -17.44 -10.97
C TYR A 166 11.26 -17.20 -12.09
N LEU A 167 12.16 -18.15 -12.30
CA LEU A 167 13.14 -18.13 -13.40
C LEU A 167 12.48 -18.62 -14.70
N LEU A 168 11.64 -17.77 -15.28
CA LEU A 168 11.04 -17.99 -16.59
C LEU A 168 12.05 -17.66 -17.70
N SER A 169 12.07 -18.48 -18.76
CA SER A 169 12.85 -18.18 -19.96
C SER A 169 12.19 -17.05 -20.76
N PRO A 170 12.93 -16.32 -21.62
CA PRO A 170 12.35 -15.29 -22.48
C PRO A 170 11.16 -15.78 -23.31
N ARG A 171 11.20 -17.03 -23.81
CA ARG A 171 10.09 -17.62 -24.56
C ARG A 171 8.88 -17.98 -23.70
N GLU A 172 9.10 -18.42 -22.46
CA GLU A 172 8.00 -18.63 -21.52
C GLU A 172 7.30 -17.30 -21.20
N VAL A 173 8.08 -16.22 -20.99
CA VAL A 173 7.55 -14.87 -20.78
C VAL A 173 6.73 -14.38 -21.98
N GLU A 174 7.27 -14.46 -23.20
CA GLU A 174 6.55 -14.05 -24.41
C GLU A 174 5.24 -14.81 -24.62
N VAL A 175 5.24 -16.13 -24.42
CA VAL A 175 4.04 -16.96 -24.57
C VAL A 175 3.00 -16.61 -23.52
N LEU A 176 3.40 -16.34 -22.27
CA LEU A 176 2.47 -15.89 -21.23
C LEU A 176 1.94 -14.47 -21.50
N LYS A 177 2.75 -13.54 -22.01
CA LYS A 177 2.29 -12.18 -22.38
C LYS A 177 1.18 -12.23 -23.42
N TRP A 178 1.39 -12.95 -24.52
CA TRP A 178 0.33 -13.11 -25.53
C TRP A 178 -0.89 -13.87 -25.01
N SER A 179 -0.69 -14.83 -24.10
CA SER A 179 -1.81 -15.50 -23.42
C SER A 179 -2.63 -14.51 -22.56
N GLY A 180 -1.97 -13.54 -21.92
CA GLY A 180 -2.62 -12.47 -21.14
C GLY A 180 -3.42 -11.50 -21.98
N GLU A 181 -2.99 -11.25 -23.21
CA GLU A 181 -3.73 -10.52 -24.25
C GLU A 181 -4.89 -11.34 -24.85
N GLY A 182 -5.19 -12.53 -24.30
CA GLY A 182 -6.29 -13.38 -24.71
C GLY A 182 -6.04 -14.23 -25.96
N LYS A 183 -4.78 -14.33 -26.44
CA LYS A 183 -4.45 -15.15 -27.62
C LYS A 183 -4.51 -16.65 -27.31
N THR A 184 -5.00 -17.41 -28.26
CA THR A 184 -5.02 -18.87 -28.24
C THR A 184 -3.67 -19.45 -28.67
N ALA A 185 -3.36 -20.69 -28.31
CA ALA A 185 -2.09 -21.32 -28.69
C ALA A 185 -1.82 -21.34 -30.21
N PRO A 186 -2.81 -21.54 -31.10
CA PRO A 186 -2.63 -21.39 -32.55
C PRO A 186 -2.34 -19.96 -33.01
N GLU A 187 -2.89 -18.95 -32.34
CA GLU A 187 -2.59 -17.54 -32.65
C GLU A 187 -1.19 -17.16 -32.19
N ILE A 188 -0.81 -17.57 -30.97
CA ILE A 188 0.54 -17.37 -30.42
C ILE A 188 1.58 -18.06 -31.31
N ALA A 189 1.30 -19.29 -31.76
CA ALA A 189 2.15 -20.04 -32.67
C ALA A 189 2.42 -19.24 -33.96
N ARG A 190 1.38 -18.64 -34.54
CA ARG A 190 1.51 -17.76 -35.71
C ARG A 190 2.29 -16.48 -35.41
N LEU A 191 2.04 -15.84 -34.27
CA LEU A 191 2.70 -14.58 -33.87
C LEU A 191 4.19 -14.75 -33.59
N LEU A 192 4.59 -15.89 -33.03
CA LEU A 192 5.97 -16.17 -32.61
C LEU A 192 6.74 -17.05 -33.60
N GLU A 193 6.14 -17.40 -34.75
CA GLU A 193 6.70 -18.34 -35.74
C GLU A 193 7.09 -19.70 -35.12
N LEU A 194 6.23 -20.19 -34.23
CA LEU A 194 6.37 -21.48 -33.56
C LEU A 194 5.27 -22.45 -34.02
N ASN A 195 5.41 -23.73 -33.69
CA ASN A 195 4.30 -24.66 -33.77
C ASN A 195 3.49 -24.66 -32.45
N VAL A 196 2.21 -25.08 -32.53
CA VAL A 196 1.30 -25.11 -31.38
C VAL A 196 1.83 -25.98 -30.24
N ARG A 197 2.53 -27.07 -30.56
CA ARG A 197 3.12 -27.96 -29.55
C ARG A 197 4.23 -27.27 -28.76
N THR A 198 5.07 -26.46 -29.39
CA THR A 198 6.13 -25.66 -28.75
C THR A 198 5.53 -24.58 -27.85
N VAL A 199 4.45 -23.93 -28.27
CA VAL A 199 3.71 -22.99 -27.41
C VAL A 199 3.20 -23.69 -26.15
N ASN A 200 2.54 -24.84 -26.31
CA ASN A 200 2.03 -25.62 -25.18
C ASN A 200 3.16 -26.13 -24.26
N PHE A 201 4.33 -26.46 -24.82
CA PHE A 201 5.51 -26.84 -24.05
C PHE A 201 6.00 -25.69 -23.15
N HIS A 202 6.11 -24.46 -23.69
CA HIS A 202 6.48 -23.29 -22.88
C HIS A 202 5.43 -22.98 -21.79
N ILE A 203 4.13 -23.12 -22.10
CA ILE A 203 3.07 -22.96 -21.08
C ILE A 203 3.23 -24.02 -19.96
N ALA A 204 3.45 -25.28 -20.30
CA ALA A 204 3.62 -26.35 -19.32
C ALA A 204 4.85 -26.13 -18.41
N ASN A 205 5.97 -25.68 -18.98
CA ASN A 205 7.15 -25.32 -18.20
C ASN A 205 6.89 -24.13 -17.27
N ALA A 206 6.21 -23.09 -17.76
CA ALA A 206 5.84 -21.95 -16.92
C ALA A 206 4.93 -22.35 -15.76
N ILE A 207 3.93 -23.20 -15.99
CA ILE A 207 3.05 -23.75 -14.94
C ILE A 207 3.88 -24.51 -13.89
N THR A 208 4.78 -25.37 -14.35
CA THR A 208 5.67 -26.16 -13.47
C THR A 208 6.58 -25.27 -12.63
N LYS A 209 7.26 -24.30 -13.27
CA LYS A 209 8.18 -23.36 -12.60
C LYS A 209 7.49 -22.45 -11.61
N THR A 210 6.22 -22.11 -11.88
CA THR A 210 5.40 -21.28 -10.98
C THR A 210 4.72 -22.07 -9.88
N GLY A 211 4.72 -23.41 -9.96
CA GLY A 211 4.04 -24.28 -8.99
C GLY A 211 2.51 -24.16 -9.03
N THR A 212 1.95 -23.74 -10.16
CA THR A 212 0.51 -23.47 -10.32
C THR A 212 -0.20 -24.59 -11.06
N THR A 213 -1.53 -24.52 -11.17
CA THR A 213 -2.34 -25.61 -11.77
C THR A 213 -2.73 -25.37 -13.23
N ASN A 214 -2.64 -24.14 -13.71
CA ASN A 214 -3.08 -23.77 -15.06
C ASN A 214 -2.40 -22.49 -15.55
N LYS A 215 -2.53 -22.21 -16.85
CA LYS A 215 -1.88 -21.06 -17.50
C LYS A 215 -2.28 -19.70 -16.92
N VAL A 216 -3.53 -19.56 -16.46
CA VAL A 216 -4.02 -18.29 -15.87
C VAL A 216 -3.38 -18.08 -14.51
N ALA A 217 -3.35 -19.11 -13.67
CA ALA A 217 -2.66 -19.07 -12.38
C ALA A 217 -1.15 -18.83 -12.53
N ALA A 218 -0.50 -19.47 -13.51
CA ALA A 218 0.91 -19.24 -13.82
C ALA A 218 1.19 -17.79 -14.23
N MET A 219 0.32 -17.22 -15.05
CA MET A 219 0.41 -15.82 -15.47
C MET A 219 0.20 -14.86 -14.29
N VAL A 220 -0.82 -15.07 -13.46
CA VAL A 220 -1.07 -14.26 -12.26
C VAL A 220 0.14 -14.31 -11.32
N ALA A 221 0.67 -15.51 -11.06
CA ALA A 221 1.86 -15.70 -10.23
C ALA A 221 3.09 -14.96 -10.80
N ALA A 222 3.31 -15.06 -12.12
CA ALA A 222 4.42 -14.39 -12.78
C ALA A 222 4.29 -12.85 -12.80
N ILE A 223 3.08 -12.31 -12.90
CA ILE A 223 2.84 -10.85 -12.75
C ILE A 223 3.09 -10.42 -11.30
N GLN A 224 2.58 -11.17 -10.33
CA GLN A 224 2.76 -10.87 -8.90
C GLN A 224 4.24 -10.93 -8.46
N SER A 225 5.04 -11.79 -9.07
CA SER A 225 6.48 -11.87 -8.81
C SER A 225 7.32 -10.85 -9.60
N GLY A 226 6.71 -10.06 -10.50
CA GLY A 226 7.42 -9.16 -11.40
C GLY A 226 8.22 -9.85 -12.52
N ALA A 227 7.90 -11.12 -12.84
CA ALA A 227 8.54 -11.87 -13.93
C ALA A 227 7.91 -11.58 -15.32
N LEU A 228 6.77 -10.88 -15.37
CA LEU A 228 6.08 -10.44 -16.59
C LEU A 228 5.97 -8.92 -16.65
#